data_AF-A0A6G1K8E7-F1
#
_entry.id   AF-A0A6G1K8E7-F1
#
_cell.length_a   1.000
_cell.length_b   1.000
_cell.length_c   1.000
_cell.angle_alpha   90.00
_cell.angle_beta   90.00
_cell.angle_gamma   90.00
#
_symmetry.space_group_name_H-M   'P 1'
#
loop_
_entity.id
_entity.type
_entity.pdbx_description
1 polymer ?
#
loop_
_entity_poly.entity_id
_entity_poly.type
_entity_poly.pdbx_seq_one_letter_code
_entity_poly.pdbx_strand_id
1 'polypeptide(L)'
;MSDQSSAERFEEGKENSHLANDSKDERTIANKLASAEKAEQDSDAPKSKQAAQIAEDATLPAKSHGNEPSRGAKIDQQIREEEEAELAKKGKK
;
A
#
# COMPACT_ATOMS: atom_id res chain seq x y z
N MET A 1 7.12 -36.80 -21.98
CA MET A 1 6.41 -35.53 -21.71
C MET A 1 7.06 -34.91 -20.49
N SER A 2 7.84 -33.86 -20.71
CA SER A 2 8.18 -32.80 -19.76
C SER A 2 8.83 -33.17 -18.41
N ASP A 3 10.11 -33.56 -18.43
CA ASP A 3 11.00 -33.30 -17.29
C ASP A 3 11.31 -31.79 -17.26
N GLN A 4 10.42 -31.01 -16.63
CA GLN A 4 10.64 -29.58 -16.40
C GLN A 4 11.64 -29.40 -15.25
N SER A 5 12.91 -29.30 -15.63
CA SER A 5 13.96 -28.51 -15.00
C SER A 5 13.59 -27.84 -13.66
N SER A 6 13.75 -28.57 -12.56
CA SER A 6 14.01 -28.02 -11.23
C SER A 6 15.45 -27.46 -11.20
N ALA A 7 15.74 -26.52 -12.10
CA ALA A 7 16.96 -25.73 -12.00
C ALA A 7 16.76 -24.81 -10.80
N GLU A 8 17.61 -24.94 -9.79
CA GLU A 8 17.66 -24.01 -8.65
C GLU A 8 17.79 -22.59 -9.22
N ARG A 9 16.70 -21.81 -9.16
CA ARG A 9 16.74 -20.40 -9.53
C ARG A 9 17.53 -19.71 -8.42
N PHE A 10 18.81 -19.50 -8.65
CA PHE A 10 19.78 -18.99 -7.67
C PHE A 10 19.41 -17.64 -7.02
N GLU A 11 18.37 -16.95 -7.51
CA GLU A 11 17.87 -15.68 -6.96
C GLU A 11 16.41 -15.73 -6.49
N GLU A 12 15.77 -16.89 -6.51
CA GLU A 12 14.40 -17.02 -5.99
C GLU A 12 14.40 -17.05 -4.46
N GLY A 13 13.54 -16.24 -3.85
CA GLY A 13 13.36 -16.24 -2.40
C GLY A 13 12.81 -17.58 -1.91
N LYS A 14 13.13 -17.95 -0.66
CA LYS A 14 12.61 -19.18 -0.02
C LYS A 14 11.08 -19.18 -0.08
N GLU A 15 10.49 -20.31 -0.45
CA GLU A 15 9.03 -20.46 -0.49
C GLU A 15 8.40 -20.05 0.84
N ASN A 16 7.25 -19.39 0.79
CA ASN A 16 6.48 -18.93 1.95
C ASN A 16 7.18 -17.89 2.87
N SER A 17 8.29 -17.27 2.45
CA SER A 17 8.99 -16.25 3.25
C SER A 17 8.13 -15.04 3.64
N HIS A 18 7.00 -14.80 2.96
CA HIS A 18 6.06 -13.71 3.25
C HIS A 18 4.96 -14.11 4.26
N LEU A 19 4.80 -15.40 4.57
CA LEU A 19 3.77 -15.88 5.48
C LEU A 19 4.22 -15.71 6.94
N ALA A 20 3.49 -14.90 7.70
CA ALA A 20 3.83 -14.64 9.11
C ALA A 20 3.73 -15.89 10.00
N ASN A 21 2.92 -16.88 9.60
CA ASN A 21 2.64 -18.11 10.33
C ASN A 21 3.24 -19.37 9.66
N ASP A 22 4.30 -19.23 8.86
CA ASP A 22 4.94 -20.39 8.23
C ASP A 22 5.46 -21.38 9.29
N SER A 23 5.10 -22.64 9.09
CA SER A 23 5.56 -23.79 9.89
C SER A 23 7.08 -24.02 9.78
N LYS A 24 7.71 -23.56 8.69
CA LYS A 24 9.15 -23.64 8.43
C LYS A 24 9.90 -22.34 8.75
N ASP A 25 9.22 -21.40 9.40
CA ASP A 25 9.82 -20.16 9.87
C ASP A 25 10.63 -20.40 11.15
N GLU A 26 11.92 -20.13 11.05
CA GLU A 26 12.96 -20.32 12.07
C GLU A 26 13.00 -19.19 13.11
N ARG A 27 12.16 -18.14 12.98
CA ARG A 27 12.00 -17.11 14.01
C ARG A 27 11.48 -17.72 15.31
N THR A 28 12.00 -17.24 16.44
CA THR A 28 11.49 -17.63 17.76
C THR A 28 10.06 -17.16 17.97
N ILE A 29 9.29 -17.82 18.84
CA ILE A 29 7.90 -17.43 19.16
C ILE A 29 7.83 -15.96 19.62
N ALA A 30 8.78 -15.53 20.46
CA ALA A 30 8.88 -14.16 20.93
C ALA A 30 9.05 -13.16 19.76
N ASN A 31 9.89 -13.49 18.77
CA ASN A 31 10.10 -12.63 17.60
C ASN A 31 8.87 -12.58 16.69
N LYS A 32 8.14 -13.71 16.54
CA LYS A 32 6.89 -13.75 15.78
C LYS A 32 5.82 -12.87 16.43
N LEU A 33 5.66 -12.97 17.75
CA LEU A 33 4.71 -12.14 18.52
C LEU A 33 5.08 -10.64 18.43
N ALA A 34 6.34 -10.28 18.69
CA ALA A 34 6.79 -8.90 18.60
C ALA A 34 6.62 -8.30 17.20
N SER A 35 6.78 -9.11 16.14
CA SER A 35 6.53 -8.67 14.77
C SER A 35 5.05 -8.45 14.49
N ALA A 36 4.16 -9.29 15.06
CA ALA A 36 2.72 -9.15 14.90
C ALA A 36 2.20 -7.91 15.64
N GLU A 37 2.65 -7.70 16.89
CA GLU A 37 2.31 -6.51 17.68
C GLU A 37 2.74 -5.20 16.98
N LYS A 38 3.94 -5.18 16.38
CA LYS A 38 4.38 -4.03 15.59
C LYS A 38 3.51 -3.77 14.37
N ALA A 39 3.12 -4.83 13.65
CA ALA A 39 2.25 -4.70 12.49
C ALA A 39 0.87 -4.13 12.87
N GLU A 40 0.34 -4.53 14.03
CA GLU A 40 -0.90 -3.96 14.58
C GLU A 40 -0.71 -2.47 14.96
N GLN A 41 0.37 -2.13 15.67
CA GLN A 41 0.68 -0.73 16.00
C GLN A 41 0.88 0.15 14.76
N ASP A 42 1.53 -0.36 13.71
CA ASP A 42 1.74 0.36 12.46
C ASP A 42 0.44 0.56 11.68
N SER A 43 -0.56 -0.33 11.86
CA SER A 43 -1.87 -0.18 11.22
C SER A 43 -2.70 0.98 11.82
N ASP A 44 -2.50 1.27 13.11
CA ASP A 44 -3.08 2.42 13.80
C ASP A 44 -2.15 3.65 13.82
N ALA A 45 -0.94 3.55 13.24
CA ALA A 45 -0.01 4.65 13.21
C ALA A 45 -0.58 5.83 12.40
N PRO A 46 -0.32 7.08 12.82
CA PRO A 46 -0.77 8.25 12.08
C PRO A 46 -0.24 8.17 10.65
N LYS A 47 -1.16 8.26 9.68
CA LYS A 47 -0.83 8.30 8.26
C LYS A 47 0.30 9.30 8.05
N SER A 48 1.28 8.92 7.23
CA SER A 48 2.38 9.81 6.88
C SER A 48 1.82 11.14 6.34
N LYS A 49 2.57 12.24 6.49
CA LYS A 49 2.14 13.56 5.99
C LYS A 49 1.73 13.53 4.52
N GLN A 50 2.42 12.72 3.71
CA GLN A 50 2.07 12.53 2.30
C GLN A 50 0.76 11.75 2.12
N ALA A 51 0.52 10.70 2.91
CA ALA A 51 -0.74 9.96 2.86
C ALA A 51 -1.95 10.81 3.29
N ALA A 52 -1.76 11.72 4.26
CA ALA A 52 -2.76 12.72 4.62
C ALA A 52 -3.03 13.70 3.46
N GLN A 53 -1.98 14.23 2.84
CA GLN A 53 -2.11 15.13 1.68
C GLN A 53 -2.82 14.48 0.49
N ILE A 54 -2.51 13.21 0.17
CA ILE A 54 -3.16 12.48 -0.94
C ILE A 54 -4.66 12.31 -0.68
N ALA A 55 -5.04 12.04 0.58
CA ALA A 55 -6.43 11.89 0.97
C ALA A 55 -7.24 13.18 0.78
N GLU A 56 -6.61 14.33 1.01
CA GLU A 56 -7.20 15.65 0.73
C GLU A 56 -7.25 15.94 -0.77
N ASP A 57 -6.09 15.99 -1.43
CA ASP A 57 -5.96 16.26 -2.87
C ASP A 57 -4.77 15.47 -3.45
N ALA A 58 -5.03 14.68 -4.51
CA ALA A 58 -4.04 13.83 -5.16
C ALA A 58 -2.80 14.60 -5.67
N THR A 59 -2.95 15.89 -5.95
CA THR A 59 -1.91 16.75 -6.52
C THR A 59 -1.05 17.45 -5.48
N LEU A 60 -1.45 17.45 -4.21
CA LEU A 60 -0.74 18.16 -3.13
C LEU A 60 0.67 17.67 -2.85
N PRO A 61 0.99 16.35 -2.88
CA PRO A 61 2.35 15.90 -2.68
C PRO A 61 3.30 16.49 -3.73
N ALA A 62 2.91 16.46 -5.00
CA ALA A 62 3.73 17.02 -6.08
C ALA A 62 3.90 18.54 -5.92
N LYS A 63 2.81 19.27 -5.66
CA LYS A 63 2.82 20.73 -5.43
C LYS A 63 3.68 21.12 -4.23
N SER A 64 3.59 20.38 -3.12
CA SER A 64 4.35 20.66 -1.90
C SER A 64 5.86 20.45 -2.08
N HIS A 65 6.24 19.55 -3.00
CA HIS A 65 7.62 19.35 -3.42
C HIS A 65 8.06 20.28 -4.56
N GLY A 66 7.20 21.20 -5.03
CA GLY A 66 7.50 22.13 -6.13
C GLY A 66 7.51 21.50 -7.52
N ASN A 67 6.97 20.29 -7.66
CA ASN A 67 6.92 19.54 -8.92
C ASN A 67 5.55 19.66 -9.58
N GLU A 68 5.51 19.43 -10.89
CA GLU A 68 4.24 19.31 -11.60
C GLU A 68 3.55 17.96 -11.24
N PRO A 69 2.25 17.96 -10.88
CA PRO A 69 1.50 16.73 -10.66
C PRO A 69 1.48 15.83 -11.91
N SER A 70 1.53 14.52 -11.69
CA SER A 70 1.42 13.53 -12.77
C SER A 70 0.04 13.60 -13.44
N ARG A 71 -0.07 13.09 -14.67
CA ARG A 71 -1.36 13.01 -15.37
C ARG A 71 -2.40 12.22 -14.56
N GLY A 72 -1.99 11.11 -13.94
CA GLY A 72 -2.86 10.30 -13.08
C GLY A 72 -3.39 11.10 -11.88
N ALA A 73 -2.50 11.77 -11.14
CA ALA A 73 -2.90 12.58 -9.99
C ALA A 73 -3.88 13.71 -10.36
N LYS A 74 -3.73 14.31 -11.55
CA LYS A 74 -4.68 15.31 -12.07
C LYS A 74 -6.05 14.68 -12.36
N ILE A 75 -6.09 13.51 -12.98
CA ILE A 75 -7.33 12.78 -13.29
C ILE A 75 -8.03 12.35 -12.00
N ASP A 76 -7.29 11.79 -11.04
CA ASP A 76 -7.84 11.36 -9.75
C ASP A 76 -8.48 12.53 -8.97
N GLN A 77 -7.90 13.73 -9.09
CA GLN A 77 -8.46 14.94 -8.50
C GLN A 77 -9.73 15.41 -9.24
N GLN A 78 -9.72 15.36 -10.58
CA GLN A 78 -10.90 15.69 -11.39
C GLN A 78 -12.08 14.76 -11.10
N ILE A 79 -11.84 13.45 -11.01
CA ILE A 79 -12.88 12.46 -10.69
C ILE A 79 -13.51 12.78 -9.33
N ARG A 80 -12.69 13.07 -8.31
CA ARG A 80 -13.18 13.46 -6.99
C ARG A 80 -14.08 14.70 -7.03
N GLU A 81 -13.66 15.74 -7.75
CA GLU A 81 -14.42 16.98 -7.90
C GLU A 81 -15.74 16.76 -8.65
N GLU A 82 -15.72 15.93 -9.70
CA GLU A 82 -16.91 15.53 -10.45
C GLU A 82 -17.89 14.74 -9.57
N GLU A 83 -17.41 13.74 -8.84
CA GLU A 83 -18.21 12.94 -7.91
C GLU A 83 -18.82 13.80 -6.80
N GLU A 84 -18.06 14.72 -6.20
CA GLU A 84 -18.57 15.65 -5.19
C GLU A 84 -19.63 16.59 -5.76
N ALA A 85 -19.42 17.10 -6.98
CA ALA A 85 -20.40 17.94 -7.67
C ALA A 85 -21.67 17.15 -8.03
N GLU A 86 -21.56 15.89 -8.43
CA GLU A 86 -22.70 15.00 -8.68
C GLU A 86 -23.46 14.69 -7.38
N LEU A 87 -22.76 14.38 -6.29
CA LEU A 87 -23.36 14.19 -4.96
C LEU A 87 -24.10 15.44 -4.47
N ALA A 88 -23.53 16.62 -4.71
CA ALA A 88 -24.17 17.89 -4.39
C ALA A 88 -25.43 18.14 -5.25
N LYS A 89 -25.35 17.89 -6.57
CA LYS A 89 -26.49 18.02 -7.51
C LYS A 89 -27.60 17.02 -7.21
N LYS A 90 -27.25 15.80 -6.82
CA LYS A 90 -28.20 14.75 -6.44
C LYS A 90 -28.94 15.08 -5.13
N GLY A 91 -28.53 16.14 -4.44
CA GLY A 91 -29.11 16.59 -3.18
C GLY A 91 -28.86 15.55 -2.12
N LYS A 92 -27.75 15.70 -1.38
CA LYS A 92 -27.48 14.92 -0.17
C LYS A 92 -28.78 14.73 0.62
N LYS A 93 -29.28 13.50 0.66
CA LYS A 93 -30.32 13.04 1.58
C LYS A 93 -29.62 12.25 2.67
#